data_AF-A0A7C4PFZ6-F1
#
_entry.id   AF-A0A7C4PFZ6-F1
#
_cell.length_a   1.000
_cell.length_b   1.000
_cell.length_c   1.000
_cell.angle_alpha   90.00
_cell.angle_beta   90.00
_cell.angle_gamma   90.00
#
_symmetry.space_group_name_H-M   'P 1'
#
loop_
_entity.id
_entity.type
_entity.pdbx_description
1 polymer ?
#
loop_
_entity_poly.entity_id
_entity_poly.type
_entity_poly.pdbx_seq_one_letter_code
_entity_poly.pdbx_strand_id
1 'polypeptide(L)'
;MSSEFMVKPQRIEFAPAVDIPDFLTGEIQSKLAYVDERILRAQVSSDHILLEVSPWDESQSTAELEEKVQRVVLSMARGAFKPKVQVLEDHLDRPVLYRDDPLPELLARGEVSQEADGIYALGPLMTYLIDFFETQFLALADSFAAAPYRFPTLIPAHYLERVNYFRAFPHSLTFVTHLREDLDVIDNFSQHAACGPHGLETPPESFAAIQALLSPAVCYHLYF
;
A
#
# COMPACT_ATOMS: atom_id res chain seq x y z
N MET A 1 -10.40 -19.65 17.54
CA MET A 1 -9.55 -18.99 18.56
C MET A 1 -8.28 -19.81 18.73
N SER A 2 -7.37 -19.68 17.78
CA SER A 2 -6.03 -20.24 17.90
C SER A 2 -5.18 -19.13 18.53
N SER A 3 -4.74 -19.33 19.77
CA SER A 3 -3.71 -18.49 20.35
C SER A 3 -2.39 -18.87 19.68
N GLU A 4 -2.09 -18.21 18.56
CA GLU A 4 -0.73 -18.22 18.04
C GLU A 4 0.21 -17.69 19.12
N PHE A 5 1.32 -18.39 19.30
CA PHE A 5 2.42 -17.96 20.15
C PHE A 5 2.81 -16.55 19.71
N MET A 6 2.41 -15.54 20.48
CA MET A 6 2.81 -14.14 20.29
C MET A 6 4.30 -14.08 20.60
N VAL A 7 5.13 -14.44 19.63
CA VAL A 7 6.57 -14.28 19.76
C VAL A 7 6.83 -12.78 19.83
N LYS A 8 7.42 -12.35 20.94
CA LYS A 8 7.56 -10.91 21.22
C LYS A 8 8.41 -10.26 20.12
N PRO A 9 7.96 -9.13 19.56
CA PRO A 9 8.76 -8.38 18.61
C PRO A 9 10.09 -7.97 19.25
N GLN A 10 11.15 -8.03 18.47
CA GLN A 10 12.46 -7.54 18.90
C GLN A 10 12.55 -6.04 18.58
N ARG A 11 13.30 -5.31 19.40
CA ARG A 11 13.54 -3.87 19.22
C ARG A 11 14.98 -3.65 18.82
N ILE A 12 15.16 -2.85 17.78
CA ILE A 12 16.46 -2.49 17.24
C ILE A 12 16.51 -0.98 17.15
N GLU A 13 17.61 -0.43 17.66
CA GLU A 13 17.82 1.00 17.75
C GLU A 13 19.22 1.32 17.24
N PHE A 14 19.31 2.32 16.37
CA PHE A 14 20.59 2.81 15.85
C PHE A 14 20.47 4.27 15.41
N ALA A 15 21.62 4.94 15.30
CA ALA A 15 21.70 6.30 14.78
C ALA A 15 21.66 6.30 13.25
N PRO A 16 21.01 7.27 12.60
CA PRO A 16 21.04 7.41 11.16
C PRO A 16 22.46 7.82 10.69
N ALA A 17 22.87 7.36 9.51
CA ALA A 17 24.19 7.64 8.95
C ALA A 17 24.40 9.12 8.60
N VAL A 18 23.31 9.89 8.50
CA VAL A 18 23.28 11.35 8.36
C VAL A 18 22.07 11.87 9.14
N ASP A 19 22.16 13.10 9.66
CA ASP A 19 21.01 13.74 10.31
C ASP A 19 19.82 13.79 9.36
N ILE A 20 18.67 13.31 9.85
CA ILE A 20 17.42 13.32 9.11
C ILE A 20 16.76 14.69 9.32
N PRO A 21 16.55 15.49 8.26
CA PRO A 21 15.81 16.74 8.40
C PRO A 21 14.38 16.49 8.90
N ASP A 22 13.89 17.32 9.82
CA ASP A 22 12.56 17.15 10.43
C ASP A 22 11.45 16.98 9.39
N PHE A 23 11.53 17.71 8.27
CA PHE A 23 10.53 17.64 7.20
C PHE A 23 10.53 16.31 6.41
N LEU A 24 11.53 15.44 6.60
CA LEU A 24 11.62 14.11 5.98
C LEU A 24 11.34 12.95 6.94
N THR A 25 11.24 13.20 8.24
CA THR A 25 11.02 12.14 9.24
C THR A 25 9.83 11.25 8.91
N GLY A 26 8.68 11.86 8.59
CA GLY A 26 7.47 11.14 8.18
C GLY A 26 7.65 10.34 6.88
N GLU A 27 8.28 10.93 5.86
CA GLU A 27 8.50 10.25 4.57
C GLU A 27 9.46 9.06 4.70
N ILE A 28 10.56 9.23 5.44
CA ILE A 28 11.51 8.14 5.71
C ILE A 28 10.81 7.04 6.50
N GLN A 29 10.07 7.38 7.57
CA GLN A 29 9.31 6.41 8.35
C GLN A 29 8.38 5.57 7.48
N SER A 30 7.63 6.20 6.56
CA SER A 30 6.76 5.48 5.62
C SER A 30 7.54 4.57 4.67
N LYS A 31 8.75 4.97 4.23
CA LYS A 31 9.59 4.12 3.36
C LYS A 31 10.18 2.91 4.07
N LEU A 32 10.38 2.98 5.39
CA LEU A 32 10.93 1.85 6.14
C LEU A 32 10.02 0.61 6.12
N ALA A 33 8.72 0.77 5.87
CA ALA A 33 7.79 -0.35 5.66
C ALA A 33 8.14 -1.22 4.43
N TYR A 34 8.92 -0.69 3.48
CA TYR A 34 9.33 -1.41 2.27
C TYR A 34 10.80 -1.84 2.29
N VAL A 35 11.50 -1.64 3.41
CA VAL A 35 12.91 -2.00 3.52
C VAL A 35 13.07 -3.49 3.72
N ASP A 36 12.21 -4.09 4.53
CA ASP A 36 12.29 -5.49 4.89
C ASP A 36 10.94 -5.96 5.47
N GLU A 37 10.45 -7.12 5.04
CA GLU A 37 9.16 -7.70 5.47
C GLU A 37 9.08 -7.98 6.98
N ARG A 38 10.25 -8.05 7.63
CA ARG A 38 10.34 -8.27 9.08
C ARG A 38 9.99 -7.02 9.88
N ILE A 39 10.02 -5.83 9.28
CA ILE A 39 9.71 -4.58 9.99
C ILE A 39 8.19 -4.52 10.22
N LEU A 40 7.79 -4.58 11.48
CA LEU A 40 6.40 -4.44 11.91
C LEU A 40 6.04 -2.97 12.15
N ARG A 41 7.01 -2.20 12.65
CA ARG A 41 6.84 -0.78 12.94
C ARG A 41 8.18 -0.05 12.87
N ALA A 42 8.14 1.20 12.42
CA ALA A 42 9.26 2.11 12.48
C ALA A 42 8.88 3.42 13.17
N GLN A 43 9.82 3.99 13.91
CA GLN A 43 9.76 5.35 14.46
C GLN A 43 11.06 6.05 14.09
N VAL A 44 10.93 7.26 13.53
CA VAL A 44 12.07 8.02 13.00
C VAL A 44 12.09 9.42 13.61
N SER A 45 13.22 9.80 14.20
CA SER A 45 13.55 11.19 14.56
C SER A 45 14.73 11.68 13.71
N SER A 46 15.23 12.88 14.01
CA SER A 46 16.39 13.46 13.32
C SER A 46 17.68 12.67 13.54
N ASP A 47 17.85 12.07 14.72
CA ASP A 47 19.08 11.44 15.21
C ASP A 47 18.91 9.98 15.65
N HIS A 48 17.70 9.42 15.54
CA HIS A 48 17.38 8.10 16.04
C HIS A 48 16.38 7.37 15.16
N ILE A 49 16.61 6.06 14.97
CA ILE A 49 15.68 5.15 14.31
C ILE A 49 15.42 3.98 15.25
N LEU A 50 14.13 3.73 15.53
CA LEU A 50 13.65 2.58 16.28
C LEU A 50 12.81 1.70 15.38
N LEU A 51 13.16 0.42 15.31
CA LEU A 51 12.42 -0.61 14.59
C LEU A 51 11.86 -1.64 15.57
N GLU A 52 10.58 -1.97 15.40
CA GLU A 52 9.99 -3.19 15.96
C GLU A 52 9.94 -4.23 14.84
N VAL A 53 10.58 -5.37 15.04
CA VAL A 53 10.75 -6.41 14.02
C VAL A 53 10.19 -7.74 14.50
N SER A 54 9.76 -8.58 13.55
CA SER A 54 9.47 -9.97 13.82
C SER A 54 10.75 -10.72 14.26
N PRO A 55 10.63 -11.71 15.17
CA PRO A 55 11.76 -12.50 15.61
C PRO A 55 12.35 -13.31 14.44
N TRP A 56 13.67 -13.51 14.48
CA TRP A 56 14.39 -14.29 13.48
C TRP A 56 15.40 -15.25 14.09
N ASP A 57 15.83 -16.19 13.26
CA ASP A 57 16.87 -17.18 13.49
C ASP A 57 18.29 -16.62 13.26
N GLU A 58 19.31 -17.25 13.86
CA GLU A 58 20.71 -16.76 13.89
C GLU A 58 21.35 -16.54 12.50
N SER A 59 20.74 -17.10 11.45
CA SER A 59 21.16 -16.91 10.06
C SER A 59 20.94 -15.48 9.56
N GLN A 60 20.07 -14.71 10.23
CA GLN A 60 19.67 -13.37 9.84
C GLN A 60 20.39 -12.31 10.68
N SER A 61 20.97 -11.32 10.00
CA SER A 61 21.81 -10.30 10.65
C SER A 61 21.10 -8.97 10.84
N THR A 62 21.13 -8.45 12.07
CA THR A 62 20.78 -7.05 12.38
C THR A 62 21.55 -6.07 11.49
N ALA A 63 22.81 -6.37 11.18
CA ALA A 63 23.67 -5.49 10.39
C ALA A 63 23.18 -5.37 8.94
N GLU A 64 22.62 -6.43 8.36
CA GLU A 64 22.05 -6.39 7.01
C GLU A 64 20.80 -5.49 6.97
N LEU A 65 19.92 -5.63 7.97
CA LEU A 65 18.73 -4.80 8.09
C LEU A 65 19.11 -3.32 8.28
N GLU A 66 20.04 -3.06 9.20
CA GLU A 66 20.59 -1.72 9.41
C GLU A 66 21.18 -1.16 8.12
N GLU A 67 21.99 -1.93 7.38
CA GLU A 67 22.55 -1.48 6.09
C GLU A 67 21.44 -1.09 5.10
N LYS A 68 20.39 -1.90 4.95
CA LYS A 68 19.25 -1.57 4.07
C LYS A 68 18.57 -0.27 4.49
N VAL A 69 18.34 -0.07 5.79
CA VAL A 69 17.75 1.16 6.34
C VAL A 69 18.65 2.37 6.06
N GLN A 70 19.95 2.25 6.32
CA GLN A 70 20.89 3.33 6.10
C GLN A 70 20.97 3.72 4.62
N ARG A 71 20.83 2.77 3.68
CA ARG A 71 20.74 3.10 2.24
C ARG A 71 19.54 3.99 1.92
N VAL A 72 18.38 3.73 2.53
CA VAL A 72 17.18 4.58 2.35
C VAL A 72 17.40 5.96 2.96
N VAL A 73 17.91 6.02 4.20
CA VAL A 73 18.20 7.28 4.90
C VAL A 73 19.18 8.14 4.08
N LEU A 74 20.29 7.54 3.64
CA LEU A 74 21.28 8.23 2.81
C LEU A 74 20.70 8.71 1.48
N SER A 75 19.89 7.88 0.82
CA SER A 75 19.28 8.25 -0.46
C SER A 75 18.28 9.40 -0.35
N MET A 76 17.64 9.58 0.80
CA MET A 76 16.60 10.59 1.00
C MET A 76 17.11 11.86 1.66
N ALA A 77 17.93 11.73 2.70
CA ALA A 77 18.38 12.86 3.51
C ALA A 77 19.59 13.58 2.91
N ARG A 78 20.47 12.88 2.18
CA ARG A 78 21.68 13.49 1.61
C ARG A 78 21.33 14.51 0.53
N GLY A 79 21.62 15.78 0.80
CA GLY A 79 21.34 16.88 -0.13
C GLY A 79 19.85 17.20 -0.25
N ALA A 80 19.04 16.74 0.71
CA ALA A 80 17.63 17.06 0.76
C ALA A 80 17.41 18.57 0.84
N PHE A 81 16.48 19.07 0.03
CA PHE A 81 16.00 20.43 0.12
C PHE A 81 14.51 20.38 0.46
N LYS A 82 14.06 21.28 1.34
CA LYS A 82 12.63 21.44 1.62
C LYS A 82 12.01 22.26 0.49
N PRO A 83 11.08 21.73 -0.32
CA PRO A 83 10.39 22.52 -1.32
C PRO A 83 9.63 23.67 -0.63
N LYS A 84 9.60 24.84 -1.28
CA LYS A 84 8.81 25.96 -0.76
C LYS A 84 7.33 25.63 -0.90
N VAL A 85 6.66 25.39 0.22
CA VAL A 85 5.22 25.23 0.27
C VAL A 85 4.57 26.62 0.18
N GLN A 86 3.66 26.80 -0.77
CA GLN A 86 2.83 27.99 -0.88
C GLN A 86 1.38 27.60 -0.59
N VAL A 87 0.81 28.18 0.46
CA VAL A 87 -0.60 28.02 0.77
C VAL A 87 -1.39 28.96 -0.14
N LEU A 88 -2.27 28.40 -0.98
CA LEU A 88 -3.15 29.17 -1.85
C LEU A 88 -4.43 29.60 -1.12
N GLU A 89 -5.01 28.69 -0.34
CA GLU A 89 -6.17 28.92 0.52
C GLU A 89 -6.00 28.16 1.85
N ASP A 90 -6.41 28.77 2.95
CA ASP A 90 -6.43 28.16 4.29
C ASP A 90 -7.83 28.29 4.88
N HIS A 91 -8.42 27.15 5.26
CA HIS A 91 -9.77 27.05 5.81
C HIS A 91 -9.77 26.24 7.12
N LEU A 92 -8.63 26.16 7.82
CA LEU A 92 -8.47 25.40 9.06
C LEU A 92 -9.21 26.02 10.25
N ASP A 93 -9.63 27.28 10.15
CA ASP A 93 -10.44 28.00 11.13
C ASP A 93 -11.93 27.62 11.09
N ARG A 94 -12.37 26.90 10.04
CA ARG A 94 -13.76 26.45 9.92
C ARG A 94 -14.12 25.52 11.08
N PRO A 95 -15.27 25.75 11.75
CA PRO A 95 -15.68 24.90 12.86
C PRO A 95 -16.01 23.50 12.36
N VAL A 96 -15.33 22.49 12.92
CA VAL A 96 -15.61 21.08 12.68
C VAL A 96 -16.34 20.49 13.90
N LEU A 97 -17.50 19.88 13.65
CA LEU A 97 -18.37 19.31 14.69
C LEU A 97 -17.84 17.98 15.27
N TYR A 98 -17.06 17.24 14.48
CA TYR A 98 -16.49 15.95 14.85
C TYR A 98 -15.00 15.94 14.52
N ARG A 99 -14.16 15.61 15.50
CA ARG A 99 -12.68 15.78 15.40
C ARG A 99 -11.91 14.48 15.57
N ASP A 100 -12.60 13.40 15.89
CA ASP A 100 -11.99 12.10 16.12
C ASP A 100 -11.97 11.27 14.84
N ASP A 101 -11.25 10.14 14.86
CA ASP A 101 -11.28 9.16 13.79
C ASP A 101 -12.69 8.53 13.70
N PRO A 102 -13.38 8.61 12.56
CA PRO A 102 -14.72 8.01 12.41
C PRO A 102 -14.69 6.49 12.31
N LEU A 103 -13.55 5.86 12.00
CA LEU A 103 -13.47 4.42 11.71
C LEU A 103 -13.99 3.52 12.86
N PRO A 104 -13.65 3.75 14.14
CA PRO A 104 -14.19 2.95 15.25
C PRO A 104 -15.73 2.94 15.30
N GLU A 105 -16.37 4.07 15.04
CA GLU A 105 -17.83 4.18 15.02
C GLU A 105 -18.43 3.49 13.79
N LEU A 106 -17.80 3.65 12.62
CA LEU A 106 -18.23 2.99 11.38
C LEU A 106 -18.14 1.46 11.50
N LEU A 107 -17.07 0.94 12.12
CA LEU A 107 -16.92 -0.48 12.43
C LEU A 107 -18.01 -0.95 13.40
N ALA A 108 -18.24 -0.21 14.50
CA ALA A 108 -19.25 -0.56 15.50
C ALA A 108 -20.67 -0.61 14.92
N ARG A 109 -20.95 0.19 13.87
CA ARG A 109 -22.22 0.23 13.17
C ARG A 109 -22.34 -0.74 11.99
N GLY A 110 -21.25 -1.42 11.62
CA GLY A 110 -21.21 -2.28 10.43
C GLY A 110 -21.26 -1.51 9.10
N GLU A 111 -20.91 -0.22 9.13
CA GLU A 111 -20.79 0.62 7.92
C GLU A 111 -19.44 0.43 7.23
N VAL A 112 -18.47 -0.11 7.96
CA VAL A 112 -17.21 -0.63 7.44
C VAL A 112 -17.03 -2.02 8.05
N SER A 113 -16.65 -2.99 7.23
CA SER A 113 -16.26 -4.34 7.67
C SER A 113 -14.93 -4.70 7.03
N GLN A 114 -13.94 -5.12 7.82
CA GLN A 114 -12.64 -5.52 7.29
C GLN A 114 -12.68 -6.97 6.79
N GLU A 115 -12.39 -7.17 5.51
CA GLU A 115 -12.35 -8.49 4.87
C GLU A 115 -10.92 -9.07 4.87
N ALA A 116 -9.92 -8.19 4.69
CA ALA A 116 -8.50 -8.49 4.81
C ALA A 116 -7.73 -7.22 5.14
N ASP A 117 -6.41 -7.31 5.30
CA ASP A 117 -5.57 -6.12 5.52
C ASP A 117 -5.68 -5.12 4.37
N GLY A 118 -6.17 -3.92 4.69
CA GLY A 118 -6.42 -2.87 3.71
C GLY A 118 -7.64 -3.10 2.80
N ILE A 119 -8.43 -4.16 3.02
CA ILE A 119 -9.62 -4.48 2.22
C ILE A 119 -10.86 -4.40 3.11
N TYR A 120 -11.80 -3.54 2.72
CA TYR A 120 -13.02 -3.29 3.48
C TYR A 120 -14.27 -3.40 2.62
N ALA A 121 -15.31 -4.04 3.15
CA ALA A 121 -16.67 -3.93 2.65
C ALA A 121 -17.36 -2.70 3.27
N LEU A 122 -18.21 -2.06 2.49
CA LEU A 122 -18.92 -0.84 2.89
C LEU A 122 -20.41 -1.11 3.07
N GLY A 123 -20.95 -0.63 4.19
CA GLY A 123 -22.36 -0.71 4.50
C GLY A 123 -23.21 0.33 3.76
N PRO A 124 -24.53 0.37 4.02
CA PRO A 124 -25.46 1.22 3.29
C PRO A 124 -25.14 2.71 3.38
N LEU A 125 -24.82 3.24 4.56
CA LEU A 125 -24.52 4.67 4.73
C LEU A 125 -23.30 5.08 3.91
N MET A 126 -22.22 4.28 3.98
CA MET A 126 -21.00 4.55 3.24
C MET A 126 -21.21 4.43 1.72
N THR A 127 -22.01 3.46 1.28
CA THR A 127 -22.39 3.30 -0.12
C THR A 127 -23.14 4.53 -0.63
N TYR A 128 -24.17 5.00 0.10
CA TYR A 128 -24.90 6.21 -0.28
C TYR A 128 -24.03 7.47 -0.27
N LEU A 129 -23.05 7.53 0.64
CA LEU A 129 -22.11 8.64 0.69
C LEU A 129 -21.19 8.67 -0.55
N ILE A 130 -20.76 7.50 -1.01
CA ILE A 130 -19.98 7.37 -2.26
C ILE A 130 -20.81 7.84 -3.45
N ASP A 131 -22.05 7.35 -3.59
CA ASP A 131 -22.96 7.76 -4.68
C ASP A 131 -23.22 9.27 -4.68
N PHE A 132 -23.39 9.84 -3.48
CA PHE A 132 -23.55 11.28 -3.30
C PHE A 132 -22.34 12.04 -3.88
N PHE A 133 -21.13 11.67 -3.48
CA PHE A 133 -19.91 12.33 -3.97
C PHE A 133 -19.69 12.08 -5.47
N GLU A 134 -19.94 10.87 -5.98
CA GLU A 134 -19.86 10.57 -7.41
C GLU A 134 -20.76 11.52 -8.22
N THR A 135 -22.01 11.72 -7.77
CA THR A 135 -22.94 12.65 -8.40
C THR A 135 -22.41 14.08 -8.41
N GLN A 136 -21.81 14.55 -7.31
CA GLN A 136 -21.23 15.90 -7.26
C GLN A 136 -20.03 16.05 -8.21
N PHE A 137 -19.16 15.04 -8.29
CA PHE A 137 -18.00 15.07 -9.17
C PHE A 137 -18.38 15.00 -10.65
N LEU A 138 -19.41 14.23 -11.01
CA LEU A 138 -19.95 14.20 -12.37
C LEU A 138 -20.52 15.56 -12.76
N ALA A 139 -21.30 16.20 -11.88
CA ALA A 139 -21.82 17.55 -12.13
C ALA A 139 -20.69 18.59 -12.30
N LEU A 140 -19.62 18.47 -11.52
CA LEU A 140 -18.43 19.30 -11.68
C LEU A 140 -17.76 19.04 -13.03
N ALA A 141 -17.55 17.79 -13.43
CA ALA A 141 -16.95 17.42 -14.71
C ALA A 141 -17.77 17.95 -15.90
N ASP A 142 -19.10 17.86 -15.82
CA ASP A 142 -20.02 18.42 -16.81
C ASP A 142 -19.88 19.93 -16.95
N SER A 143 -19.62 20.66 -15.85
CA SER A 143 -19.37 22.10 -15.89
C SER A 143 -18.11 22.49 -16.68
N PHE A 144 -17.16 21.55 -16.83
CA PHE A 144 -15.98 21.68 -17.69
C PHE A 144 -16.17 21.09 -19.09
N ALA A 145 -17.36 20.58 -19.42
CA ALA A 145 -17.64 19.82 -20.64
C ALA A 145 -16.64 18.65 -20.83
N ALA A 146 -16.24 17.99 -19.75
CA ALA A 146 -15.33 16.86 -19.81
C ALA A 146 -15.98 15.66 -20.50
N ALA A 147 -15.25 15.01 -21.40
CA ALA A 147 -15.74 13.81 -22.07
C ALA A 147 -15.68 12.59 -21.12
N PRO A 148 -16.76 11.81 -20.98
CA PRO A 148 -16.77 10.67 -20.08
C PRO A 148 -15.98 9.49 -20.68
N TYR A 149 -15.11 8.90 -19.87
CA TYR A 149 -14.43 7.64 -20.16
C TYR A 149 -14.72 6.62 -19.07
N ARG A 150 -14.82 5.35 -19.44
CA ARG A 150 -14.83 4.22 -18.52
C ARG A 150 -13.66 3.31 -18.84
N PHE A 151 -12.73 3.20 -17.90
CA PHE A 151 -11.55 2.35 -18.04
C PHE A 151 -11.74 1.03 -17.31
N PRO A 152 -11.15 -0.07 -17.80
CA PRO A 152 -11.12 -1.32 -17.06
C PRO A 152 -10.28 -1.17 -15.78
N THR A 153 -10.61 -1.95 -14.75
CA THR A 153 -9.82 -2.02 -13.51
C THR A 153 -8.42 -2.61 -13.75
N LEU A 154 -8.27 -3.42 -14.80
CA LEU A 154 -6.99 -4.03 -15.19
C LEU A 154 -6.29 -3.21 -16.27
N ILE A 155 -4.98 -3.03 -16.11
CA ILE A 155 -4.11 -2.37 -17.08
C ILE A 155 -3.08 -3.36 -17.65
N PRO A 156 -2.83 -3.39 -18.98
CA PRO A 156 -1.79 -4.25 -19.56
C PRO A 156 -0.39 -3.91 -19.03
N ALA A 157 0.43 -4.92 -18.77
CA ALA A 157 1.77 -4.74 -18.23
C ALA A 157 2.65 -3.82 -19.10
N HIS A 158 2.54 -3.94 -20.43
CA HIS A 158 3.31 -3.12 -21.38
C HIS A 158 2.91 -1.63 -21.36
N TYR A 159 1.73 -1.27 -20.86
CA TYR A 159 1.35 0.14 -20.67
C TYR A 159 2.14 0.75 -19.50
N LEU A 160 2.25 0.01 -18.39
CA LEU A 160 3.01 0.42 -17.21
C LEU A 160 4.52 0.49 -17.48
N GLU A 161 5.04 -0.39 -18.34
CA GLU A 161 6.42 -0.31 -18.81
C GLU A 161 6.70 1.00 -19.55
N ARG A 162 5.82 1.40 -20.48
CA ARG A 162 5.98 2.61 -21.30
C ARG A 162 6.03 3.90 -20.48
N VAL A 163 5.36 3.93 -19.33
CA VAL A 163 5.40 5.08 -18.40
C VAL A 163 6.47 4.93 -17.30
N ASN A 164 7.36 3.94 -17.41
CA ASN A 164 8.41 3.63 -16.43
C ASN A 164 7.88 3.32 -15.01
N TYR A 165 6.64 2.85 -14.88
CA TYR A 165 6.02 2.59 -13.58
C TYR A 165 6.84 1.58 -12.75
N PHE A 166 7.31 0.51 -13.40
CA PHE A 166 8.10 -0.55 -12.75
C PHE A 166 9.42 -0.04 -12.15
N ARG A 167 9.97 1.05 -12.69
CA ARG A 167 11.18 1.68 -12.15
C ARG A 167 10.86 2.62 -10.98
N ALA A 168 9.68 3.25 -11.02
CA ALA A 168 9.30 4.27 -10.05
C ALA A 168 8.64 3.68 -8.79
N PHE A 169 7.66 2.78 -8.96
CA PHE A 169 6.80 2.28 -7.87
C PHE A 169 6.56 0.77 -7.94
N PRO A 170 7.60 -0.09 -8.02
CA PRO A 170 7.42 -1.53 -8.15
C PRO A 170 6.71 -2.18 -6.95
N HIS A 171 6.92 -1.65 -5.75
CA HIS A 171 6.37 -2.16 -4.50
C HIS A 171 4.86 -1.93 -4.34
N SER A 172 4.25 -1.08 -5.18
CA SER A 172 2.82 -0.75 -5.14
C SER A 172 1.99 -1.55 -6.14
N LEU A 173 2.60 -2.50 -6.85
CA LEU A 173 1.93 -3.28 -7.90
C LEU A 173 1.12 -4.44 -7.29
N THR A 174 -0.10 -4.62 -7.80
CA THR A 174 -0.87 -5.84 -7.58
C THR A 174 -0.98 -6.61 -8.89
N PHE A 175 -0.44 -7.83 -8.89
CA PHE A 175 -0.38 -8.68 -10.06
C PHE A 175 -1.65 -9.52 -10.19
N VAL A 176 -2.13 -9.69 -11.41
CA VAL A 176 -3.33 -10.49 -11.71
C VAL A 176 -2.95 -11.56 -12.73
N THR A 177 -3.36 -12.80 -12.46
CA THR A 177 -3.13 -13.93 -13.34
C THR A 177 -4.30 -14.92 -13.29
N HIS A 178 -4.43 -15.70 -14.35
CA HIS A 178 -5.39 -16.81 -14.45
C HIS A 178 -4.67 -18.14 -14.20
N LEU A 179 -5.45 -19.22 -14.00
CA LEU A 179 -4.91 -20.56 -14.22
C LEU A 179 -4.50 -20.72 -15.67
N ARG A 180 -3.48 -21.56 -15.91
CA ARG A 180 -3.14 -21.98 -17.27
C ARG A 180 -4.32 -22.71 -17.89
N GLU A 181 -4.57 -22.43 -19.17
CA GLU A 181 -5.60 -23.08 -19.98
C GLU A 181 -5.16 -24.50 -20.38
N ASP A 182 -5.08 -25.38 -19.40
CA ASP A 182 -4.58 -26.75 -19.51
C ASP A 182 -5.46 -27.64 -18.61
N LEU A 183 -6.07 -28.67 -19.19
CA LEU A 183 -7.06 -29.49 -18.49
C LEU A 183 -6.43 -30.21 -17.28
N ASP A 184 -5.21 -30.72 -17.42
CA ASP A 184 -4.53 -31.43 -16.35
C ASP A 184 -4.22 -30.48 -15.18
N VAL A 185 -3.88 -29.21 -15.49
CA VAL A 185 -3.67 -28.16 -14.49
C VAL A 185 -4.97 -27.81 -13.78
N ILE A 186 -6.06 -27.64 -14.53
CA ILE A 186 -7.37 -27.29 -13.96
C ILE A 186 -7.89 -28.41 -13.06
N ASP A 187 -7.81 -29.67 -13.51
CA ASP A 187 -8.23 -30.83 -12.74
C ASP A 187 -7.40 -30.96 -11.46
N ASN A 188 -6.07 -30.83 -11.57
CA ASN A 188 -5.19 -30.86 -10.41
C ASN A 188 -5.49 -29.72 -9.42
N PHE A 189 -5.72 -28.50 -9.91
CA PHE A 189 -6.10 -27.36 -9.07
C PHE A 189 -7.41 -27.62 -8.34
N SER A 190 -8.43 -28.11 -9.05
CA SER A 190 -9.75 -28.36 -8.45
C SER A 190 -9.74 -29.40 -7.32
N GLN A 191 -8.80 -30.34 -7.36
CA GLN A 191 -8.67 -31.42 -6.38
C GLN A 191 -7.81 -31.04 -5.17
N HIS A 192 -6.84 -30.13 -5.34
CA HIS A 192 -5.79 -29.91 -4.34
C HIS A 192 -5.70 -28.47 -3.82
N ALA A 193 -6.34 -27.49 -4.46
CA ALA A 193 -6.30 -26.11 -4.00
C ALA A 193 -6.93 -25.98 -2.61
N ALA A 194 -6.20 -25.36 -1.68
CA ALA A 194 -6.63 -25.12 -0.31
C ALA A 194 -6.21 -23.73 0.15
N CYS A 195 -6.82 -23.22 1.22
CA CYS A 195 -6.37 -22.01 1.88
C CYS A 195 -5.60 -22.39 3.14
N GLY A 196 -4.35 -21.97 3.21
CA GLY A 196 -3.47 -22.13 4.36
C GLY A 196 -3.25 -20.82 5.14
N PRO A 197 -2.35 -20.83 6.14
CA PRO A 197 -2.03 -19.66 6.96
C PRO A 197 -1.53 -18.44 6.16
N HIS A 198 -0.96 -18.67 4.98
CA HIS A 198 -0.38 -17.64 4.12
C HIS A 198 -1.17 -17.41 2.83
N GLY A 199 -2.43 -17.88 2.75
CA GLY A 199 -3.30 -17.72 1.60
C GLY A 199 -3.46 -19.00 0.77
N LEU A 200 -3.67 -18.84 -0.54
CA LEU A 200 -3.94 -19.94 -1.45
C LEU A 200 -2.70 -20.86 -1.60
N GLU A 201 -2.84 -22.11 -1.18
CA GLU A 201 -1.84 -23.15 -1.34
C GLU A 201 -2.05 -23.86 -2.68
N THR A 202 -1.20 -23.54 -3.65
CA THR A 202 -1.22 -24.16 -4.97
C THR A 202 0.16 -24.03 -5.63
N PRO A 203 0.57 -24.95 -6.52
CA PRO A 203 1.84 -24.84 -7.21
C PRO A 203 1.86 -23.58 -8.12
N PRO A 204 2.89 -22.71 -8.03
CA PRO A 204 2.97 -21.48 -8.82
C PRO A 204 2.88 -21.70 -10.34
N GLU A 205 3.35 -22.84 -10.83
CA GLU A 205 3.30 -23.26 -12.23
C GLU A 205 1.88 -23.51 -12.76
N SER A 206 0.88 -23.54 -11.87
CA SER A 206 -0.55 -23.61 -12.23
C SER A 206 -1.03 -22.30 -12.86
N PHE A 207 -0.37 -21.19 -12.59
CA PHE A 207 -0.76 -19.87 -13.07
C PHE A 207 -0.15 -19.53 -14.43
N ALA A 208 -0.89 -18.78 -15.23
CA ALA A 208 -0.44 -18.23 -16.50
C ALA A 208 0.56 -17.09 -16.26
N ALA A 209 1.24 -16.68 -17.34
CA ALA A 209 2.08 -15.49 -17.31
C ALA A 209 1.26 -14.24 -16.98
N ILE A 210 1.85 -13.33 -16.21
CA ILE A 210 1.21 -12.05 -15.85
C ILE A 210 1.18 -11.16 -17.09
N GLN A 211 -0.03 -10.85 -17.57
CA GLN A 211 -0.25 -9.96 -18.72
C GLN A 211 -0.89 -8.62 -18.34
N ALA A 212 -1.58 -8.59 -17.20
CA ALA A 212 -2.28 -7.41 -16.68
C ALA A 212 -2.11 -7.29 -15.17
N LEU A 213 -2.28 -6.07 -14.68
CA LEU A 213 -2.16 -5.70 -13.26
C LEU A 213 -3.39 -4.92 -12.85
N LEU A 214 -3.70 -4.84 -11.55
CA LEU A 214 -4.66 -3.83 -11.09
C LEU A 214 -4.10 -2.44 -11.40
N SER A 215 -4.93 -1.58 -11.97
CA SER A 215 -4.54 -0.23 -12.37
C SER A 215 -4.19 0.59 -11.13
N PRO A 216 -2.92 1.02 -10.96
CA PRO A 216 -2.52 1.81 -9.78
C PRO A 216 -2.99 3.26 -9.88
N ALA A 217 -3.29 3.74 -11.09
CA ALA A 217 -3.90 5.04 -11.34
C ALA A 217 -4.69 5.01 -12.65
N VAL A 218 -5.91 5.54 -12.60
CA VAL A 218 -6.84 5.54 -13.75
C VAL A 218 -6.29 6.30 -14.96
N CYS A 219 -5.48 7.33 -14.74
CA CYS A 219 -4.97 8.20 -15.80
C CYS A 219 -4.01 7.51 -16.78
N TYR A 220 -3.36 6.39 -16.40
CA TYR A 220 -2.44 5.70 -17.32
C TYR A 220 -3.13 5.15 -18.57
N HIS A 221 -4.43 4.85 -18.48
CA HIS A 221 -5.22 4.41 -19.62
C HIS A 221 -5.44 5.51 -20.67
N LEU A 222 -5.30 6.79 -20.32
CA LEU A 222 -5.49 7.90 -21.27
C LEU A 222 -4.28 8.13 -22.18
N TYR A 223 -3.12 7.55 -21.87
CA TYR A 223 -1.89 7.78 -22.65
C TYR A 223 -1.78 6.90 -23.90
N PHE A 224 -2.66 5.90 -24.07
CA PHE A 224 -2.55 4.84 -25.07
C PHE A 224 -3.90 4.50 -25.69
#